data_AF-A0A5C9C9E6-F1
#
_entry.id   AF-A0A5C9C9E6-F1
#
_cell.length_a   1.000
_cell.length_b   1.000
_cell.length_c   1.000
_cell.angle_alpha   90.00
_cell.angle_beta   90.00
_cell.angle_gamma   90.00
#
_symmetry.space_group_name_H-M   'P 1'
#
loop_
_entity.id
_entity.type
_entity.pdbx_description
1 polymer ?
#
loop_
_entity_poly.entity_id
_entity_poly.type
_entity_poly.pdbx_seq_one_letter_code
_entity_poly.pdbx_strand_id
1 'polypeptide(L)'
;MQHEDHFSREELEPYLERYHERVFCYELYHKLRMLMDSNTNANQQNLFVAENVFLQSEVIKQNIDHTIAMFFEIAELSKEFMPDFLLHTPGNFDNQLIVMEVKSTPRLSFGKLCADLLKIQEFINNYNYQQGIFLAVNQSALNKRRLLNSLAEWHTGNMNTQNRILLLFKNEPGDEIVEYNLDNLPEDVN
;
A
#
# COMPACT_ATOMS: atom_id res chain seq x y z
N MET A 1 -11.98 44.38 -8.33
CA MET A 1 -12.30 43.76 -7.04
C MET A 1 -11.81 42.32 -7.13
N GLN A 2 -10.53 42.10 -6.79
CA GLN A 2 -9.96 40.75 -6.74
C GLN A 2 -10.39 40.18 -5.39
N HIS A 3 -11.19 39.12 -5.40
CA HIS A 3 -11.40 38.29 -4.22
C HIS A 3 -10.09 37.52 -4.00
N GLU A 4 -9.26 37.96 -3.06
CA GLU A 4 -8.20 37.10 -2.52
C GLU A 4 -8.89 36.08 -1.62
N ASP A 5 -9.12 34.88 -2.16
CA ASP A 5 -9.53 33.72 -1.37
C ASP A 5 -8.36 33.34 -0.45
N HIS A 6 -8.36 33.89 0.76
CA HIS A 6 -7.44 33.52 1.82
C HIS A 6 -7.87 32.18 2.43
N PHE A 7 -7.42 31.07 1.83
CA PHE A 7 -7.53 29.75 2.46
C PHE A 7 -6.62 29.70 3.69
N SER A 8 -7.14 29.21 4.82
CA SER A 8 -6.34 28.94 6.00
C SER A 8 -5.44 27.73 5.79
N ARG A 9 -4.33 27.66 6.54
CA ARG A 9 -3.41 26.51 6.48
C ARG A 9 -4.09 25.20 6.86
N GLU A 10 -5.07 25.26 7.76
CA GLU A 10 -5.85 24.11 8.23
C GLU A 10 -6.77 23.57 7.12
N GLU A 11 -7.39 24.46 6.33
CA GLU A 11 -8.21 24.06 5.17
C GLU A 11 -7.38 23.44 4.04
N LEU A 12 -6.13 23.88 3.88
CA LEU A 12 -5.22 23.36 2.86
C LEU A 12 -4.47 22.09 3.29
N GLU A 13 -4.46 21.77 4.58
CA GLU A 13 -3.67 20.67 5.13
C GLU A 13 -3.92 19.33 4.43
N PRO A 14 -5.17 18.89 4.18
CA PRO A 14 -5.43 17.61 3.51
C PRO A 14 -4.86 17.55 2.08
N TYR A 15 -4.83 18.69 1.37
CA TYR A 15 -4.27 18.79 0.03
C TYR A 15 -2.75 18.73 0.04
N LEU A 16 -2.12 19.38 1.02
CA LEU A 16 -0.67 19.34 1.21
C LEU A 16 -0.20 17.93 1.59
N GLU A 17 -0.89 17.26 2.51
CA GLU A 17 -0.58 15.87 2.88
C GLU A 17 -0.59 14.96 1.63
N ARG A 18 -1.65 15.05 0.81
CA ARG A 18 -1.77 14.26 -0.42
C ARG A 18 -0.68 14.59 -1.44
N TYR A 19 -0.29 15.86 -1.55
CA TYR A 19 0.78 16.27 -2.45
C TYR A 19 2.13 15.65 -2.03
N HIS A 20 2.46 15.74 -0.74
CA HIS A 20 3.70 15.16 -0.21
C HIS A 20 3.72 13.63 -0.33
N GLU A 21 2.59 12.96 -0.13
CA GLU A 21 2.43 11.52 -0.36
C GLU A 21 2.73 11.14 -1.81
N ARG A 22 2.16 11.85 -2.78
CA ARG A 22 2.41 11.59 -4.20
C ARG A 22 3.85 11.81 -4.61
N VAL A 23 4.47 12.90 -4.16
CA VAL A 23 5.89 13.17 -4.45
C VAL A 23 6.76 12.03 -3.91
N PHE A 24 6.50 11.59 -2.68
CA PHE A 24 7.19 10.45 -2.09
C PHE A 24 6.98 9.16 -2.90
N CYS A 25 5.74 8.86 -3.30
CA CYS A 25 5.42 7.68 -4.11
C CYS A 25 6.14 7.69 -5.46
N TYR A 26 6.23 8.83 -6.14
CA TYR A 26 6.95 8.91 -7.42
C TYR A 26 8.45 8.65 -7.26
N GLU A 27 9.07 9.22 -6.23
CA GLU A 27 10.49 8.96 -5.94
C GLU A 27 10.73 7.49 -5.55
N LEU A 28 9.85 6.92 -4.73
CA LEU A 28 9.93 5.52 -4.31
C LEU A 28 9.76 4.59 -5.52
N TYR A 29 8.76 4.84 -6.37
CA TYR A 29 8.55 4.12 -7.61
C TYR A 29 9.81 4.12 -8.48
N HIS A 30 10.39 5.30 -8.71
CA HIS A 30 11.60 5.43 -9.51
C HIS A 30 12.77 4.61 -8.92
N LYS A 31 12.98 4.70 -7.60
CA LYS A 31 14.03 3.93 -6.92
C LYS A 31 13.79 2.41 -7.02
N LEU A 32 12.56 1.95 -6.83
CA LEU A 32 12.21 0.53 -6.97
C LEU A 32 12.44 0.05 -8.40
N ARG A 33 12.01 0.81 -9.41
CA ARG A 33 12.29 0.51 -10.83
C ARG A 33 13.79 0.43 -11.12
N MET A 34 14.58 1.39 -10.65
CA MET A 34 16.04 1.35 -10.82
C MET A 34 16.67 0.10 -10.18
N LEU A 35 16.21 -0.31 -9.00
CA LEU A 35 16.71 -1.51 -8.33
C LEU A 35 16.33 -2.78 -9.10
N MET A 36 15.09 -2.88 -9.58
CA MET A 36 14.63 -3.99 -10.42
C MET A 36 15.45 -4.08 -11.72
N ASP A 37 15.70 -2.95 -12.39
CA ASP A 37 16.47 -2.91 -13.65
C ASP A 37 17.96 -3.21 -13.41
N SER A 38 18.54 -2.71 -12.31
CA SER A 38 19.96 -2.96 -11.97
C SER A 38 20.23 -4.43 -11.67
N ASN A 39 19.30 -5.11 -11.01
CA ASN A 39 19.37 -6.55 -10.74
C ASN A 39 19.25 -7.41 -12.02
N THR A 40 18.74 -6.85 -13.12
CA THR A 40 18.64 -7.53 -14.44
C THR A 40 19.99 -7.69 -15.12
N ASN A 41 20.89 -6.72 -14.93
CA ASN A 41 22.15 -6.63 -15.66
C ASN A 41 23.28 -7.49 -15.06
N ALA A 42 23.04 -8.08 -13.88
CA ALA A 42 24.01 -8.87 -13.13
C ALA A 42 23.74 -10.38 -13.26
N ASN A 43 23.76 -10.94 -14.47
CA ASN A 43 23.73 -12.39 -14.78
C ASN A 43 22.62 -13.25 -14.11
N GLN A 44 21.62 -12.63 -13.51
CA GLN A 44 20.36 -13.25 -13.12
C GLN A 44 19.33 -12.74 -14.13
N GLN A 45 18.70 -13.64 -14.89
CA GLN A 45 17.49 -13.26 -15.62
C GLN A 45 16.55 -12.60 -14.62
N ASN A 46 16.13 -11.36 -14.90
CA ASN A 46 15.23 -10.66 -14.01
C ASN A 46 13.94 -11.47 -13.91
N LEU A 47 13.76 -12.15 -12.78
CA LEU A 47 12.66 -13.06 -12.50
C LEU A 47 11.32 -12.41 -12.86
N PHE A 48 11.18 -11.11 -12.55
CA PHE A 48 9.98 -10.34 -12.86
C PHE A 48 9.79 -10.10 -14.36
N VAL A 49 10.84 -9.84 -15.13
CA VAL A 49 10.72 -9.65 -16.59
C VAL A 49 10.44 -10.98 -17.28
N ALA A 50 11.05 -12.07 -16.82
CA ALA A 50 10.79 -13.42 -17.34
C ALA A 50 9.33 -13.86 -17.11
N GLU A 51 8.72 -13.44 -16.00
CA GLU A 51 7.32 -13.75 -15.64
C GLU A 51 6.30 -12.69 -16.12
N ASN A 52 6.72 -11.69 -16.92
CA ASN A 52 5.87 -10.57 -17.34
C ASN A 52 5.21 -9.84 -16.16
N VAL A 53 5.96 -9.63 -15.07
CA VAL A 53 5.54 -8.91 -13.88
C VAL A 53 6.07 -7.48 -13.91
N PHE A 54 5.19 -6.54 -13.67
CA PHE A 54 5.42 -5.11 -13.77
C PHE A 54 5.07 -4.42 -12.46
N LEU A 55 5.95 -3.53 -12.02
CA LEU A 55 5.61 -2.52 -11.02
C LEU A 55 4.85 -1.38 -11.72
N GLN A 56 3.60 -1.16 -11.32
CA GLN A 56 2.76 -0.05 -11.78
C GLN A 56 2.32 0.81 -10.59
N SER A 57 2.10 2.11 -10.82
CA SER A 57 1.63 3.05 -9.80
C SER A 57 0.31 3.69 -10.19
N GLU A 58 -0.53 4.04 -9.20
CA GLU A 58 -1.82 4.73 -9.37
C GLU A 58 -2.75 4.07 -10.42
N VAL A 59 -2.75 2.74 -10.49
CA VAL A 59 -3.62 2.02 -11.43
C VAL A 59 -5.04 1.99 -10.87
N ILE A 60 -5.97 2.61 -11.59
CA ILE A 60 -7.39 2.48 -11.25
C ILE A 60 -7.85 1.06 -11.53
N LYS A 61 -8.31 0.36 -10.50
CA LYS A 61 -8.91 -0.96 -10.57
C LYS A 61 -10.38 -0.82 -10.26
N GLN A 62 -11.18 -0.88 -11.32
CA GLN A 62 -12.64 -0.80 -11.28
C GLN A 62 -13.27 -2.19 -11.18
N ASN A 63 -14.60 -2.23 -11.03
CA ASN A 63 -15.37 -3.46 -11.14
C ASN A 63 -15.23 -4.05 -12.54
N ILE A 64 -14.86 -5.32 -12.57
CA ILE A 64 -14.79 -6.13 -13.78
C ILE A 64 -16.15 -6.70 -14.12
N ASP A 65 -16.40 -6.97 -15.40
CA ASP A 65 -17.62 -7.67 -15.81
C ASP A 65 -17.67 -9.08 -15.20
N HIS A 66 -18.87 -9.54 -14.84
CA HIS A 66 -19.10 -10.86 -14.24
C HIS A 66 -18.50 -12.01 -15.07
N THR A 67 -18.50 -11.90 -16.40
CA THR A 67 -17.92 -12.91 -17.29
C THR A 67 -16.41 -13.00 -17.13
N ILE A 68 -15.73 -11.86 -17.00
CA ILE A 68 -14.29 -11.78 -16.74
C ILE A 68 -13.98 -12.35 -15.36
N ALA A 69 -14.80 -12.00 -14.36
CA ALA A 69 -14.65 -12.49 -12.99
C ALA A 69 -14.72 -14.02 -12.92
N MET A 70 -15.71 -14.62 -13.59
CA MET A 70 -15.86 -16.06 -13.67
C MET A 70 -14.73 -16.73 -14.46
N PHE A 71 -14.26 -16.12 -15.56
CA PHE A 71 -13.19 -16.66 -16.38
C PHE A 71 -11.84 -16.73 -15.64
N PHE A 72 -11.53 -15.71 -14.84
CA PHE A 72 -10.28 -15.63 -14.07
C PHE A 72 -10.39 -16.14 -12.64
N GLU A 73 -11.55 -16.68 -12.23
CA GLU A 73 -11.81 -17.17 -10.87
C GLU A 73 -11.52 -16.11 -9.78
N ILE A 74 -12.02 -14.90 -10.01
CA ILE A 74 -11.88 -13.74 -9.14
C ILE A 74 -13.26 -13.18 -8.77
N ALA A 75 -13.28 -12.28 -7.79
CA ALA A 75 -14.48 -11.57 -7.38
C ALA A 75 -14.38 -10.07 -7.71
N GLU A 76 -15.51 -9.39 -7.82
CA GLU A 76 -15.55 -7.93 -7.98
C GLU A 76 -15.05 -7.22 -6.71
N LEU A 77 -14.48 -6.02 -6.88
CA LEU A 77 -14.18 -5.15 -5.75
C LEU A 77 -15.46 -4.47 -5.25
N SER A 78 -15.47 -4.01 -3.99
CA SER A 78 -16.62 -3.29 -3.42
C SER A 78 -16.86 -1.94 -4.08
N LYS A 79 -15.81 -1.36 -4.67
CA LYS A 79 -15.79 -0.08 -5.39
C LYS A 79 -14.52 0.04 -6.22
N GLU A 80 -14.42 1.15 -6.94
CA GLU A 80 -13.16 1.56 -7.56
C GLU A 80 -12.09 1.86 -6.51
N PHE A 81 -10.93 1.23 -6.68
CA PHE A 81 -9.74 1.48 -5.89
C PHE A 81 -8.57 1.92 -6.77
N MET A 82 -7.72 2.75 -6.19
CA MET A 82 -6.47 3.19 -6.80
C MET A 82 -5.35 2.97 -5.77
N PRO A 83 -4.74 1.76 -5.75
CA PRO A 83 -3.59 1.50 -4.89
C PRO A 83 -2.36 2.27 -5.36
N ASP A 84 -1.47 2.57 -4.42
CA ASP A 84 -0.25 3.34 -4.71
C ASP A 84 0.67 2.55 -5.64
N PHE A 85 0.91 1.27 -5.34
CA PHE A 85 1.66 0.37 -6.23
C PHE A 85 1.02 -1.01 -6.36
N LEU A 86 1.21 -1.58 -7.54
CA LEU A 86 0.93 -2.97 -7.85
C LEU A 86 2.16 -3.61 -8.49
N LEU A 87 2.53 -4.80 -8.03
CA LEU A 87 3.48 -5.68 -8.70
C LEU A 87 2.70 -6.86 -9.26
N HIS A 88 2.43 -6.84 -10.57
CA HIS A 88 1.55 -7.83 -11.19
C HIS A 88 1.84 -8.06 -12.69
N THR A 89 1.18 -9.03 -13.31
CA THR A 89 1.03 -9.13 -14.77
C THR A 89 -0.21 -8.34 -15.24
N PRO A 90 -0.06 -7.29 -16.07
CA PRO A 90 -1.19 -6.54 -16.59
C PRO A 90 -1.99 -7.34 -17.61
N GLY A 91 -3.30 -7.13 -17.64
CA GLY A 91 -4.20 -7.74 -18.63
C GLY A 91 -4.65 -9.17 -18.31
N ASN A 92 -4.12 -9.80 -17.26
CA ASN A 92 -4.60 -11.06 -16.72
C ASN A 92 -4.42 -11.11 -15.19
N PHE A 93 -4.69 -12.27 -14.58
CA PHE A 93 -4.60 -12.50 -13.14
C PHE A 93 -3.58 -13.58 -12.76
N ASP A 94 -2.72 -13.99 -13.69
CA ASP A 94 -1.79 -15.13 -13.50
C ASP A 94 -0.77 -14.85 -12.40
N ASN A 95 -0.22 -13.63 -12.38
CA ASN A 95 0.74 -13.20 -11.36
C ASN A 95 0.30 -11.88 -10.71
N GLN A 96 -0.43 -11.97 -9.60
CA GLN A 96 -0.75 -10.80 -8.77
C GLN A 96 0.10 -10.90 -7.50
N LEU A 97 1.29 -10.28 -7.49
CA LEU A 97 2.26 -10.53 -6.42
C LEU A 97 2.02 -9.63 -5.22
N ILE A 98 2.09 -8.31 -5.42
CA ILE A 98 2.06 -7.33 -4.33
C ILE A 98 1.10 -6.20 -4.63
N VAL A 99 0.24 -5.89 -3.66
CA VAL A 99 -0.47 -4.61 -3.57
C VAL A 99 0.16 -3.79 -2.45
N MET A 100 0.46 -2.52 -2.69
CA MET A 100 1.07 -1.63 -1.71
C MET A 100 0.31 -0.33 -1.54
N GLU A 101 0.12 0.06 -0.30
CA GLU A 101 -0.36 1.38 0.13
C GLU A 101 0.73 2.10 0.90
N VAL A 102 0.87 3.40 0.66
CA VAL A 102 1.89 4.25 1.25
C VAL A 102 1.24 5.41 1.98
N LYS A 103 1.72 5.73 3.17
CA LYS A 103 1.31 6.91 3.95
C LYS A 103 2.54 7.68 4.41
N SER A 104 2.64 8.94 4.00
CA SER A 104 3.75 9.82 4.41
C SER A 104 3.36 10.89 5.42
N THR A 105 2.07 11.02 5.74
CA THR A 105 1.59 11.95 6.76
C THR A 105 2.13 11.56 8.14
N PRO A 106 2.74 12.49 8.89
CA PRO A 106 3.22 12.22 10.25
C PRO A 106 2.07 11.95 11.23
N ARG A 107 0.83 12.25 10.86
CA ARG A 107 -0.39 12.09 11.67
C ARG A 107 -1.32 11.03 11.08
N LEU A 108 -0.77 9.84 10.79
CA LEU A 108 -1.58 8.70 10.38
C LEU A 108 -2.58 8.33 11.49
N SER A 109 -3.87 8.34 11.15
CA SER A 109 -4.95 7.93 12.05
C SER A 109 -5.25 6.45 11.90
N PHE A 110 -5.75 5.84 12.98
CA PHE A 110 -6.13 4.43 12.98
C PHE A 110 -7.24 4.11 11.96
N GLY A 111 -8.21 5.02 11.79
CA GLY A 111 -9.26 4.85 10.79
C GLY A 111 -8.75 4.85 9.35
N LYS A 112 -7.80 5.73 9.01
CA LYS A 112 -7.16 5.74 7.68
C LYS A 112 -6.39 4.43 7.44
N LEU A 113 -5.60 4.00 8.43
CA LEU A 113 -4.89 2.72 8.40
C LEU A 113 -5.84 1.53 8.16
N CYS A 114 -6.93 1.42 8.93
CA CYS A 114 -7.89 0.32 8.75
C CYS A 114 -8.54 0.33 7.37
N ALA A 115 -8.89 1.52 6.84
CA ALA A 115 -9.47 1.65 5.52
C ALA A 115 -8.53 1.14 4.41
N ASP A 116 -7.22 1.43 4.52
CA ASP A 116 -6.22 0.95 3.57
C ASP A 116 -5.93 -0.54 3.74
N LEU A 117 -5.94 -1.08 4.97
CA LEU A 117 -5.81 -2.52 5.22
C LEU A 117 -6.99 -3.33 4.66
N LEU A 118 -8.22 -2.82 4.79
CA LEU A 118 -9.40 -3.45 4.19
C LEU A 118 -9.33 -3.42 2.66
N LYS A 119 -8.85 -2.31 2.08
CA LYS A 119 -8.59 -2.22 0.64
C LYS A 119 -7.57 -3.28 0.20
N ILE A 120 -6.43 -3.38 0.88
CA ILE A 120 -5.42 -4.41 0.62
C ILE A 120 -6.03 -5.81 0.68
N GLN A 121 -6.84 -6.10 1.71
CA GLN A 121 -7.55 -7.37 1.85
C GLN A 121 -8.47 -7.66 0.66
N GLU A 122 -9.19 -6.66 0.13
CA GLU A 122 -10.00 -6.86 -1.08
C GLU A 122 -9.15 -7.26 -2.29
N PHE A 123 -7.99 -6.63 -2.49
CA PHE A 123 -7.07 -7.06 -3.55
C PHE A 123 -6.58 -8.50 -3.35
N ILE A 124 -6.28 -8.88 -2.11
CA ILE A 124 -5.81 -10.22 -1.77
C ILE A 124 -6.90 -11.27 -2.02
N ASN A 125 -8.11 -11.03 -1.52
CA ASN A 125 -9.22 -11.98 -1.58
C ASN A 125 -9.87 -12.04 -2.95
N ASN A 126 -10.07 -10.89 -3.58
CA ASN A 126 -10.91 -10.79 -4.75
C ASN A 126 -10.07 -10.87 -6.02
N TYR A 127 -8.88 -10.25 -6.03
CA TYR A 127 -7.98 -10.22 -7.20
C TYR A 127 -6.72 -11.08 -7.01
N ASN A 128 -6.73 -12.02 -6.06
CA ASN A 128 -5.67 -13.03 -5.86
C ASN A 128 -4.26 -12.48 -5.60
N TYR A 129 -4.12 -11.25 -5.08
CA TYR A 129 -2.80 -10.70 -4.73
C TYR A 129 -2.12 -11.52 -3.64
N GLN A 130 -0.91 -12.02 -3.88
CA GLN A 130 -0.19 -12.91 -2.97
C GLN A 130 0.13 -12.24 -1.62
N GLN A 131 0.54 -10.98 -1.64
CA GLN A 131 0.93 -10.22 -0.45
C GLN A 131 0.44 -8.77 -0.50
N GLY A 132 0.11 -8.23 0.67
CA GLY A 132 -0.16 -6.83 0.89
C GLY A 132 0.97 -6.16 1.66
N ILE A 133 1.30 -4.92 1.30
CA ILE A 133 2.25 -4.09 2.07
C ILE A 133 1.59 -2.76 2.40
N PHE A 134 1.61 -2.40 3.68
CA PHE A 134 1.27 -1.05 4.13
C PHE A 134 2.54 -0.37 4.63
N LEU A 135 2.99 0.68 3.93
CA LEU A 135 4.20 1.44 4.26
C LEU A 135 3.84 2.80 4.85
N ALA A 136 4.16 3.01 6.13
CA ALA A 136 4.05 4.32 6.76
C ALA A 136 5.42 4.91 7.06
N VAL A 137 5.70 6.08 6.50
CA VAL A 137 6.93 6.85 6.78
C VAL A 137 6.61 8.07 7.64
N ASN A 138 7.63 8.65 8.26
CA ASN A 138 7.52 9.79 9.17
C ASN A 138 6.66 9.50 10.42
N GLN A 139 6.63 8.23 10.87
CA GLN A 139 5.83 7.82 12.02
C GLN A 139 6.66 7.84 13.30
N SER A 140 6.37 8.80 14.18
CA SER A 140 6.93 8.81 15.53
C SER A 140 6.72 7.47 16.25
N ALA A 141 7.68 7.06 17.06
CA ALA A 141 7.57 5.82 17.85
C ALA A 141 6.27 5.76 18.66
N LEU A 142 5.84 6.89 19.22
CA LEU A 142 4.59 7.01 19.96
C LEU A 142 3.35 6.73 19.08
N ASN A 143 3.27 7.33 17.88
CA ASN A 143 2.14 7.10 16.98
C ASN A 143 2.12 5.66 16.48
N LYS A 144 3.28 5.12 16.08
CA LYS A 144 3.45 3.72 15.67
C LYS A 144 2.92 2.77 16.74
N ARG A 145 3.36 2.91 17.99
CA ARG A 145 2.89 2.11 19.13
C ARG A 145 1.38 2.17 19.29
N ARG A 146 0.82 3.38 19.27
CA ARG A 146 -0.64 3.58 19.39
C ARG A 146 -1.41 2.84 18.30
N LEU A 147 -0.93 2.90 17.05
CA LEU A 147 -1.55 2.21 15.91
C LEU A 147 -1.46 0.69 16.05
N LEU A 148 -0.27 0.16 16.39
CA LEU A 148 -0.05 -1.28 16.55
C LEU A 148 -0.90 -1.88 17.67
N ASN A 149 -1.00 -1.22 18.83
CA ASN A 149 -1.85 -1.70 19.93
C ASN A 149 -3.33 -1.73 19.52
N SER A 150 -3.78 -0.70 18.79
CA SER A 150 -5.16 -0.66 18.28
C SER A 150 -5.42 -1.75 17.22
N LEU A 151 -4.42 -2.09 16.41
CA LEU A 151 -4.52 -3.16 15.41
C LEU A 151 -4.56 -4.56 16.04
N ALA A 152 -3.80 -4.79 17.12
CA ALA A 152 -3.73 -6.09 17.79
C ALA A 152 -5.13 -6.59 18.20
N GLU A 153 -6.01 -5.69 18.64
CA GLU A 153 -7.40 -6.03 18.98
C GLU A 153 -8.31 -6.08 17.75
N TRP A 154 -8.11 -5.16 16.79
CA TRP A 154 -9.03 -4.98 15.68
C TRP A 154 -8.93 -6.07 14.60
N HIS A 155 -7.72 -6.52 14.25
CA HIS A 155 -7.54 -7.37 13.07
C HIS A 155 -8.20 -8.76 13.19
N THR A 156 -8.20 -9.38 14.38
CA THR A 156 -8.69 -10.75 14.62
C THR A 156 -10.18 -10.96 14.29
N GLY A 157 -10.98 -9.90 14.28
CA GLY A 157 -12.41 -9.96 13.91
C GLY A 157 -12.78 -9.28 12.59
N ASN A 158 -11.85 -8.57 11.96
CA ASN A 158 -12.12 -7.74 10.77
C ASN A 158 -11.38 -8.22 9.53
N MET A 159 -10.37 -9.08 9.70
CA MET A 159 -9.51 -9.54 8.62
C MET A 159 -9.39 -11.06 8.58
N ASN A 160 -9.21 -11.60 7.38
CA ASN A 160 -8.96 -13.01 7.10
C ASN A 160 -7.68 -13.24 6.28
N THR A 161 -6.90 -12.17 6.07
CA THR A 161 -5.68 -12.16 5.25
C THR A 161 -4.47 -11.61 6.01
N GLN A 162 -4.57 -11.47 7.33
CA GLN A 162 -3.53 -10.82 8.14
C GLN A 162 -2.14 -11.45 7.98
N ASN A 163 -2.05 -12.76 7.78
CA ASN A 163 -0.78 -13.47 7.57
C ASN A 163 -0.08 -13.09 6.26
N ARG A 164 -0.80 -12.49 5.32
CA ARG A 164 -0.33 -12.04 4.01
C ARG A 164 -0.11 -10.52 3.96
N ILE A 165 -0.21 -9.81 5.08
CA ILE A 165 -0.05 -8.36 5.11
C ILE A 165 1.14 -7.98 5.99
N LEU A 166 2.10 -7.26 5.38
CA LEU A 166 3.23 -6.66 6.08
C LEU A 166 2.97 -5.19 6.35
N LEU A 167 3.26 -4.77 7.58
CA LEU A 167 3.28 -3.37 7.99
C LEU A 167 4.74 -2.92 8.08
N LEU A 168 5.08 -1.90 7.32
CA LEU A 168 6.41 -1.31 7.30
C LEU A 168 6.34 0.10 7.88
N PHE A 169 7.14 0.36 8.92
CA PHE A 169 7.23 1.66 9.55
C PHE A 169 8.63 2.23 9.44
N LYS A 170 8.74 3.47 8.96
CA LYS A 170 9.98 4.25 8.99
C LYS A 170 9.75 5.53 9.78
N ASN A 171 10.56 5.77 10.80
CA ASN A 171 10.41 6.94 11.65
C ASN A 171 11.01 8.20 11.01
N GLU A 172 12.31 8.21 10.71
CA GLU A 172 12.97 9.35 10.05
C GLU A 172 13.84 8.92 8.84
N PRO A 173 14.26 9.88 7.99
CA PRO A 173 15.29 9.62 6.98
C PRO A 173 16.57 9.09 7.64
N GLY A 174 17.05 7.93 7.18
CA GLY A 174 18.23 7.26 7.72
C GLY A 174 17.94 6.14 8.73
N ASP A 175 16.76 6.14 9.37
CA ASP A 175 16.37 5.04 10.28
C ASP A 175 16.13 3.74 9.50
N GLU A 176 16.33 2.60 10.15
CA GLU A 176 15.92 1.32 9.58
C GLU A 176 14.39 1.21 9.49
N ILE A 177 13.92 0.42 8.51
CA ILE A 177 12.49 0.08 8.43
C ILE A 177 12.21 -1.00 9.46
N VAL A 178 11.17 -0.80 10.26
CA VAL A 178 10.66 -1.82 11.16
C VAL A 178 9.49 -2.52 10.48
N GLU A 179 9.55 -3.85 10.44
CA GLU A 179 8.56 -4.72 9.79
C GLU A 179 7.76 -5.51 10.82
N TYR A 180 6.45 -5.62 10.58
CA TYR A 180 5.55 -6.51 11.31
C TYR A 180 4.67 -7.27 10.33
N ASN A 181 4.46 -8.57 10.58
CA ASN A 181 3.35 -9.29 9.95
C ASN A 181 2.08 -9.01 10.76
N LEU A 182 0.96 -8.69 10.08
CA LEU A 182 -0.27 -8.32 10.76
C LEU A 182 -0.85 -9.46 11.62
N ASP A 183 -0.56 -10.73 11.31
CA ASP A 183 -0.96 -11.90 12.12
C ASP A 183 -0.07 -12.11 13.35
N ASN A 184 1.08 -11.44 13.42
CA ASN A 184 2.07 -11.61 14.49
C ASN A 184 2.55 -10.24 14.98
N LEU A 185 1.60 -9.43 15.45
CA LEU A 185 1.91 -8.17 16.12
C LEU A 185 2.46 -8.43 17.53
N PRO A 186 3.45 -7.66 17.99
CA PRO A 186 3.97 -7.79 19.34
C PRO A 186 2.89 -7.44 20.38
N GLU A 187 2.80 -8.24 21.45
CA GLU A 187 1.84 -8.06 22.55
C GLU A 187 2.06 -6.75 23.32
N ASP A 188 3.28 -6.22 23.32
CA ASP A 188 3.65 -4.92 23.89
C ASP A 188 4.68 -4.22 22.99
N VAL A 189 4.23 -3.22 22.24
CA VAL A 189 5.16 -2.28 21.59
C VAL A 189 5.61 -1.30 22.68
N ASN A 190 6.76 -1.52 23.31
CA ASN A 190 7.35 -0.55 24.26
C ASN A 190 7.88 0.70 23.54
#